data_AF-A0A6L6F5A1-F1
#
_entry.id   AF-A0A6L6F5A1-F1
#
_cell.length_a   1.000
_cell.length_b   1.000
_cell.length_c   1.000
_cell.angle_alpha   90.00
_cell.angle_beta   90.00
_cell.angle_gamma   90.00
#
_symmetry.space_group_name_H-M   'P 1'
#
loop_
_entity.id
_entity.type
_entity.pdbx_description
1 polymer ?
#
loop_
_entity_poly.entity_id
_entity_poly.type
_entity_poly.pdbx_seq_one_letter_code
_entity_poly.pdbx_strand_id
1 'polypeptide(L)' 'MCTDIDEVAARMCYVQLALLGIPAIVNIGNSLTLDVRQTLYTPMLMLNSFRFKTFLTA' A
#
# COMPACT_ATOMS: atom_id res chain seq x y z
N MET A 1 1.60 -5.70 2.59
CA MET A 1 0.93 -4.50 3.12
C MET A 1 1.91 -3.85 4.08
N CYS A 2 2.09 -2.54 3.99
CA CYS A 2 2.92 -1.77 4.91
C CYS A 2 2.15 -0.55 5.41
N THR A 3 2.48 -0.10 6.62
CA THR A 3 1.86 1.07 7.25
C THR A 3 2.96 1.89 7.89
N ASP A 4 3.02 3.18 7.55
CA ASP A 4 3.97 4.13 8.12
C ASP A 4 3.24 5.37 8.66
N ILE A 5 3.72 5.89 9.80
CA ILE A 5 3.14 7.07 10.44
C ILE A 5 3.53 8.36 9.72
N ASP A 6 4.72 8.40 9.13
CA ASP A 6 5.18 9.54 8.33
C ASP A 6 4.66 9.45 6.90
N GLU A 7 4.04 10.53 6.42
CA GLU A 7 3.42 10.57 5.10
C GLU A 7 4.46 10.51 3.97
N VAL A 8 5.61 11.17 4.15
CA VAL A 8 6.66 11.21 3.12
C VAL A 8 7.29 9.82 2.98
N ALA A 9 7.60 9.15 4.09
CA ALA A 9 8.11 7.78 4.10
C ALA A 9 7.16 6.81 3.40
N ALA A 10 5.86 6.86 3.73
CA ALA A 10 4.85 6.03 3.08
C ALA A 10 4.78 6.27 1.57
N ARG A 11 4.86 7.53 1.13
CA ARG A 11 4.82 7.89 -0.31
C ARG A 11 6.12 7.50 -1.03
N MET A 12 7.28 7.58 -0.38
CA MET A 12 8.52 7.03 -0.93
C MET A 12 8.43 5.51 -1.11
N CYS A 13 7.90 4.79 -0.11
CA CYS A 13 7.65 3.36 -0.19
C CYS A 13 6.70 3.01 -1.35
N TYR A 14 5.63 3.77 -1.52
CA TYR A 14 4.71 3.64 -2.65
C TYR A 14 5.42 3.74 -4.00
N VAL A 15 6.26 4.77 -4.19
CA VAL A 15 6.99 4.98 -5.46
C VAL A 15 7.93 3.82 -5.74
N GLN A 16 8.69 3.35 -4.75
CA GLN A 16 9.62 2.23 -4.93
C GLN A 16 8.88 0.94 -5.34
N LEU A 17 7.79 0.62 -4.65
CA LEU A 17 6.99 -0.58 -4.96
C LEU A 17 6.32 -0.48 -6.33
N ALA A 18 5.81 0.70 -6.68
CA ALA A 18 5.21 0.95 -7.99
C ALA A 18 6.23 0.79 -9.13
N LEU A 19 7.43 1.37 -8.99
CA LEU A 19 8.50 1.27 -9.99
C LEU A 19 9.04 -0.15 -10.15
N LEU A 20 9.11 -0.92 -9.07
CA LEU A 20 9.50 -2.34 -9.10
C LEU A 20 8.40 -3.26 -9.66
N GLY A 21 7.21 -2.74 -9.95
CA GLY A 21 6.08 -3.56 -10.40
C GLY A 21 5.63 -4.55 -9.33
N ILE A 22 5.73 -4.19 -8.05
CA ILE A 22 5.33 -5.05 -6.94
C ILE A 22 3.88 -4.72 -6.56
N PRO A 23 2.97 -5.71 -6.54
CA PRO A 23 1.61 -5.51 -6.07
C PRO A 23 1.60 -5.33 -4.54
N ALA A 24 1.22 -4.15 -4.08
CA ALA A 24 1.22 -3.77 -2.68
C ALA A 24 0.15 -2.73 -2.32
N ILE A 25 -0.23 -2.74 -1.03
CA ILE A 25 -1.05 -1.75 -0.33
C ILE A 25 -0.15 -1.03 0.67
N VAL A 26 -0.14 0.30 0.61
CA VAL A 26 0.63 1.18 1.49
C VAL A 26 -0.32 2.08 2.25
N ASN A 27 -0.31 1.99 3.58
CA ASN A 27 -1.12 2.81 4.45
C ASN A 27 -0.31 3.94 5.08
N ILE A 28 -0.94 5.10 5.21
CA ILE A 28 -0.45 6.24 5.98
C ILE A 28 -1.25 6.26 7.27
N GLY A 29 -0.62 6.00 8.41
CA GLY A 29 -1.34 5.72 9.64
C GLY A 29 -0.47 5.23 10.80
N ASN A 30 -1.07 5.05 11.97
CA ASN A 30 -0.39 4.53 13.15
C ASN A 30 -0.69 3.04 13.33
N SER A 31 0.32 2.21 13.10
CA SER A 31 0.22 0.75 13.22
C SER A 31 -0.08 0.26 14.64
N LEU A 32 0.27 1.01 15.69
CA LEU A 32 -0.01 0.63 17.09
C LEU A 32 -1.48 0.86 17.47
N THR A 33 -2.10 1.90 16.93
CA THR A 33 -3.52 2.22 17.18
C THR A 33 -4.44 1.70 16.07
N LEU A 34 -3.89 1.09 15.02
CA LEU A 34 -4.58 0.67 13.80
C LEU A 34 -5.31 1.83 13.09
N ASP A 35 -4.86 3.06 13.31
CA ASP A 35 -5.43 4.24 12.64
C ASP A 35 -4.88 4.31 11.21
N VAL A 36 -5.77 4.47 10.23
CA VAL A 36 -5.41 4.61 8.82
C VAL A 36 -6.04 5.89 8.29
N ARG A 37 -5.19 6.86 7.99
CA ARG A 37 -5.59 8.16 7.42
C ARG A 37 -5.78 8.06 5.91
N GLN A 38 -4.94 7.29 5.24
CA GLN A 38 -5.01 7.10 3.79
C GLN A 38 -4.42 5.76 3.37
N THR A 39 -5.03 5.13 2.36
CA THR A 39 -4.55 3.90 1.74
C THR A 39 -4.19 4.15 0.27
N LEU A 40 -3.03 3.67 -0.15
CA LEU A 40 -2.50 3.79 -1.49
C LEU A 40 -2.33 2.39 -2.11
N TYR A 41 -2.91 2.19 -3.29
CA TYR A 41 -2.78 0.96 -4.06
C TYR A 41 -1.79 1.15 -5.19
N THR A 42 -0.77 0.31 -5.24
CA THR A 42 0.20 0.33 -6.35
C THR A 42 -0.47 -0.04 -7.68
N PRO A 43 0.01 0.49 -8.82
CA PRO A 43 -0.60 0.22 -10.12
C PRO A 43 -0.63 -1.28 -10.47
N MET A 44 0.42 -2.02 -10.12
CA MET A 44 0.49 -3.46 -10.38
C MET A 44 -0.62 -4.25 -9.67
N LEU A 45 -1.00 -3.82 -8.45
CA LEU A 45 -2.10 -4.43 -7.71
C LEU A 45 -3.45 -4.16 -8.40
N MET A 46 -3.65 -2.95 -8.94
CA MET A 46 -4.87 -2.59 -9.67
C MET A 46 -4.97 -3.29 -11.03
N LEU A 47 -3.88 -3.31 -11.81
CA LEU A 47 -3.84 -3.94 -13.13
C LEU A 47 -4.11 -5.44 -13.08
N ASN A 48 -3.79 -6.09 -11.97
CA ASN A 48 -3.92 -7.53 -11.81
C ASN A 48 -4.80 -7.93 -10.62
N SER A 49 -5.86 -7.15 -10.39
CA SER A 49 -6.78 -7.33 -9.26
C SER A 49 -7.43 -8.71 -9.20
N PHE A 50 -7.61 -9.42 -10.33
CA PHE A 50 -8.12 -10.79 -10.33
C PHE A 50 -7.16 -11.80 -9.70
N ARG A 51 -5.85 -11.66 -9.95
CA ARG A 51 -4.82 -12.54 -9.38
C ARG A 51 -4.52 -12.19 -7.93
N PHE A 52 -4.64 -10.92 -7.57
CA PHE A 52 -4.36 -10.41 -6.23
C PHE A 52 -5.63 -10.10 -5.41
N LYS A 53 -6.76 -10.70 -5.78
CA LYS A 53 -8.07 -10.51 -5.13
C LYS A 53 -7.99 -10.67 -3.62
N THR A 54 -7.24 -11.66 -3.15
CA THR A 54 -7.02 -11.95 -1.72
C THR A 54 -6.41 -10.77 -0.96
N PHE A 55 -5.60 -9.93 -1.62
CA PHE A 55 -4.97 -8.75 -1.03
C PHE A 55 -5.95 -7.57 -0.89
N LEU A 56 -7.00 -7.52 -1.70
CA LEU A 56 -8.04 -6.48 -1.66
C LEU A 56 -9.15 -6.79 -0.63
N THR A 57 -9.27 -8.06 -0.21
CA THR A 57 -10.29 -8.54 0.71
C THR A 57 -9.78 -8.79 2.14
N ALA A 58 -8.47 -8.61 2.36
CA ALA A 58 -7.81 -8.74 3.66
C ALA A 58 -7.63 -7.37 4.32
#